data_AF-A0A8S1EXD3-F1
#
_entry.id   AF-A0A8S1EXD3-F1
#
_cell.length_a   1.000
_cell.length_b   1.000
_cell.length_c   1.000
_cell.angle_alpha   90.00
_cell.angle_beta   90.00
_cell.angle_gamma   90.00
#
_symmetry.space_group_name_H-M   'P 1'
#
loop_
_entity.id
_entity.type
_entity.pdbx_description
1 polymer ?
#
loop_
_entity_poly.entity_id
_entity_poly.type
_entity_poly.pdbx_seq_one_letter_code
_entity_poly.pdbx_strand_id
1 'polypeptide(L)'
;MGVVQHILTADAVFAAISGLALYLAPNFFADSLFQRQSDGVHWHLLRCVGGQIFASSLVSYSFRRSSPVAQSVCHFIRIIPSVLLLVLIYQCQSMTPDLIPIVVQRSLKSLMFATIIVHIGLLSASGFPTGARLNTENRFGNFLYQIDALASICIGAAWLTFPKWLLHRQVLVDLDESHEMLGRVMGANFIASYIVSTHALYWDSQDDRYIAVDGRVLCCLAILGAQLWSQTYEHWSGNHWIGISLFSTWTIISLIYRFYLTVTRGTPKSKRN
;
A
#
# COMPACT_ATOMS: atom_id res chain seq x y z
N MET A 1 27.31 0.33 3.97
CA MET A 1 26.16 -0.60 3.89
C MET A 1 25.32 -0.66 5.16
N GLY A 2 25.89 -0.55 6.38
CA GLY A 2 25.12 -0.71 7.63
C GLY A 2 24.02 0.34 7.89
N VAL A 3 24.29 1.64 7.68
CA VAL A 3 23.35 2.72 8.08
C VAL A 3 22.01 2.65 7.34
N VAL A 4 22.02 2.49 6.01
CA VAL A 4 20.80 2.36 5.19
C VAL A 4 19.96 1.16 5.67
N GLN A 5 20.61 0.02 5.89
CA GLN A 5 19.95 -1.18 6.39
C GLN A 5 19.30 -0.96 7.76
N HIS A 6 19.99 -0.29 8.69
CA HIS A 6 19.44 0.01 10.02
C HIS A 6 18.24 0.95 9.93
N ILE A 7 18.30 2.00 9.10
CA ILE A 7 17.18 2.92 8.91
C ILE A 7 15.99 2.21 8.26
N LEU A 8 16.21 1.43 7.20
CA LEU A 8 15.15 0.62 6.58
C LEU A 8 14.54 -0.39 7.55
N THR A 9 15.35 -0.95 8.46
CA THR A 9 14.85 -1.86 9.52
C THR A 9 13.96 -1.10 10.50
N ALA A 10 14.40 0.05 10.99
CA ALA A 10 13.63 0.85 11.93
C ALA A 10 12.32 1.36 11.31
N ASP A 11 12.36 1.86 10.07
CA ASP A 11 11.18 2.25 9.30
C ASP A 11 10.20 1.07 9.14
N ALA A 12 10.71 -0.10 8.72
CA ALA A 12 9.87 -1.28 8.55
C ALA A 12 9.21 -1.71 9.86
N VAL A 13 9.93 -1.68 11.00
CA VAL A 13 9.35 -2.01 12.31
C VAL A 13 8.29 -0.98 12.70
N PHE A 14 8.57 0.32 12.56
CA PHE A 14 7.62 1.38 12.86
C PHE A 14 6.34 1.26 12.01
N ALA A 15 6.49 1.04 10.71
CA ALA A 15 5.39 0.85 9.78
C ALA A 15 4.61 -0.44 10.07
N ALA A 16 5.29 -1.53 10.43
CA ALA A 16 4.63 -2.79 10.78
C ALA A 16 3.73 -2.61 12.01
N ILE A 17 4.25 -1.98 13.07
CA ILE A 17 3.50 -1.69 14.30
C ILE A 17 2.32 -0.78 13.99
N SER A 18 2.55 0.31 13.25
CA SER A 18 1.51 1.26 12.88
C SER A 18 0.41 0.62 12.03
N GLY A 19 0.80 -0.18 11.02
CA GLY A 19 -0.12 -0.90 10.15
C GLY A 19 -0.97 -1.92 10.90
N LEU A 20 -0.36 -2.70 11.80
CA LEU A 20 -1.10 -3.63 12.65
C LEU A 20 -2.04 -2.91 13.62
N ALA A 21 -1.62 -1.78 14.19
CA ALA A 21 -2.45 -1.01 15.10
C ALA A 21 -3.71 -0.47 14.38
N LEU A 22 -3.56 0.08 13.18
CA LEU A 22 -4.69 0.51 12.34
C LEU A 22 -5.57 -0.67 11.91
N TYR A 23 -4.98 -1.84 11.65
CA TYR A 23 -5.72 -3.03 11.26
C TYR A 23 -6.51 -3.65 12.41
N LEU A 24 -5.95 -3.71 13.61
CA LEU A 24 -6.54 -4.45 14.73
C LEU A 24 -7.43 -3.58 15.61
N ALA A 25 -7.13 -2.28 15.74
CA ALA A 25 -7.86 -1.34 16.57
C ALA A 25 -8.33 -0.09 15.79
N PRO A 26 -8.99 -0.25 14.63
CA PRO A 26 -9.29 0.88 13.74
C PRO A 26 -10.21 1.93 14.38
N ASN A 27 -11.13 1.53 15.27
CA ASN A 27 -12.04 2.43 15.97
C ASN A 27 -11.29 3.44 16.85
N PHE A 28 -10.31 2.97 17.63
CA PHE A 28 -9.50 3.84 18.49
C PHE A 28 -8.79 4.93 17.68
N PHE A 29 -8.23 4.56 16.52
CA PHE A 29 -7.55 5.51 15.65
C PHE A 29 -8.52 6.43 14.93
N ALA A 30 -9.68 5.95 14.47
CA ALA A 30 -10.68 6.79 13.81
C ALA A 30 -11.23 7.85 14.78
N ASP A 31 -11.61 7.46 16.00
CA ASP A 31 -12.14 8.37 17.02
C ASP A 31 -11.07 9.36 17.52
N SER A 32 -9.79 8.97 17.49
CA SER A 32 -8.68 9.88 17.82
C SER A 32 -8.31 10.83 16.68
N LEU A 33 -8.53 10.41 15.44
CA LEU A 33 -8.17 11.16 14.23
C LEU A 33 -9.21 12.23 13.90
N PHE A 34 -10.49 11.91 14.04
CA PHE A 34 -11.58 12.79 13.62
C PHE A 34 -12.34 13.37 14.81
N GLN A 35 -12.81 14.61 14.68
CA GLN A 35 -13.69 15.25 15.68
C GLN A 35 -15.15 14.78 15.55
N ARG A 36 -15.36 13.47 15.41
CA ARG A 36 -16.68 12.84 15.30
C ARG A 36 -16.61 11.36 15.67
N GLN A 37 -17.77 10.78 15.95
CA GLN A 37 -17.89 9.36 16.19
C GLN A 37 -17.61 8.60 14.89
N SER A 38 -16.71 7.61 14.94
CA SER A 38 -16.44 6.74 13.81
C SER A 38 -17.46 5.61 13.68
N ASP A 39 -17.55 5.04 12.49
CA ASP A 39 -18.47 3.95 12.15
C ASP A 39 -17.74 2.79 11.45
N GLY A 40 -18.49 1.72 11.16
CA GLY A 40 -17.99 0.54 10.45
C GLY A 40 -17.33 0.82 9.09
N VAL A 41 -17.66 1.91 8.40
CA VAL A 41 -17.01 2.27 7.12
C VAL A 41 -15.64 2.87 7.39
N HIS A 42 -15.52 3.76 8.38
CA HIS A 42 -14.22 4.25 8.86
C HIS A 42 -13.31 3.09 9.26
N TRP A 43 -13.86 2.13 10.02
CA TRP A 43 -13.07 1.02 10.54
C TRP A 43 -12.56 0.11 9.44
N HIS A 44 -13.41 -0.18 8.46
CA HIS A 44 -13.04 -0.93 7.27
C HIS A 44 -11.93 -0.22 6.47
N LEU A 45 -12.08 1.07 6.19
CA LEU A 45 -11.08 1.83 5.42
C LEU A 45 -9.73 1.88 6.14
N LEU A 46 -9.73 2.07 7.47
CA LEU A 46 -8.51 2.02 8.27
C LEU A 46 -7.87 0.64 8.30
N ARG A 47 -8.66 -0.44 8.32
CA ARG A 47 -8.12 -1.79 8.15
C ARG A 47 -7.44 -1.95 6.80
N CYS A 48 -8.06 -1.49 5.72
CA CYS A 48 -7.44 -1.54 4.40
C CYS A 48 -6.11 -0.76 4.37
N VAL A 49 -6.08 0.47 4.89
CA VAL A 49 -4.87 1.29 5.01
C VAL A 49 -3.80 0.61 5.87
N GLY A 50 -4.18 0.08 7.04
CA GLY A 50 -3.29 -0.63 7.95
C GLY A 50 -2.68 -1.87 7.31
N GLY A 51 -3.49 -2.63 6.57
CA GLY A 51 -3.06 -3.81 5.81
C GLY A 51 -2.05 -3.46 4.72
N GLN A 52 -2.28 -2.37 3.97
CA GLN A 52 -1.35 -1.87 2.96
C GLN A 52 -0.01 -1.46 3.58
N ILE A 53 -0.05 -0.71 4.69
CA ILE A 53 1.16 -0.27 5.41
C ILE A 53 1.93 -1.48 5.94
N PHE A 54 1.24 -2.43 6.57
CA PHE A 54 1.86 -3.65 7.08
C PHE A 54 2.50 -4.48 5.97
N ALA A 55 1.80 -4.74 4.87
CA ALA A 55 2.37 -5.46 3.73
C ALA A 55 3.60 -4.73 3.15
N SER A 56 3.53 -3.41 2.99
CA SER A 56 4.67 -2.60 2.53
C SER A 56 5.88 -2.70 3.47
N SER A 57 5.65 -2.78 4.78
CA SER A 57 6.71 -2.89 5.78
C SER A 57 7.48 -4.20 5.69
N LEU A 58 6.80 -5.31 5.37
CA LEU A 58 7.43 -6.60 5.19
C LEU A 58 8.28 -6.64 3.91
N VAL A 59 7.82 -5.96 2.86
CA VAL A 59 8.62 -5.73 1.64
C VAL A 59 9.87 -4.92 1.97
N SER A 60 9.73 -3.78 2.67
CA SER A 60 10.86 -2.95 3.09
C SER A 60 11.86 -3.70 3.96
N TYR A 61 11.36 -4.48 4.93
CA TYR A 61 12.20 -5.32 5.76
C TYR A 61 12.95 -6.34 4.91
N SER A 62 12.29 -7.01 3.98
CA SER A 62 12.93 -8.03 3.13
C SER A 62 13.99 -7.42 2.23
N PHE A 63 13.75 -6.25 1.63
CA PHE A 63 14.69 -5.55 0.77
C PHE A 63 15.85 -4.84 1.48
N ARG A 64 15.85 -4.75 2.82
CA ARG A 64 16.92 -4.09 3.58
C ARG A 64 18.33 -4.63 3.31
N ARG A 65 18.43 -5.87 2.80
CA ARG A 65 19.69 -6.54 2.43
C ARG A 65 19.82 -6.80 0.93
N SER A 66 18.85 -6.38 0.13
CA SER A 66 18.84 -6.53 -1.32
C SER A 66 19.72 -5.48 -2.00
N SER A 67 19.80 -5.55 -3.33
CA SER A 67 20.55 -4.58 -4.15
C SER A 67 20.04 -3.13 -3.95
N PRO A 68 20.87 -2.11 -4.18
CA PRO A 68 20.43 -0.70 -4.14
C PRO A 68 19.23 -0.41 -5.06
N VAL A 69 19.13 -1.12 -6.20
CA VAL A 69 18.00 -1.02 -7.14
C VAL A 69 16.70 -1.53 -6.51
N ALA A 70 16.74 -2.62 -5.74
CA ALA A 70 15.55 -3.10 -5.02
C ALA A 70 15.23 -2.19 -3.82
N GLN A 71 16.26 -1.67 -3.14
CA GLN A 71 16.09 -0.76 -2.00
C GLN A 71 15.46 0.59 -2.41
N SER A 72 15.71 1.10 -3.61
CA SER A 72 15.14 2.38 -4.05
C SER A 72 13.60 2.39 -4.02
N VAL A 73 12.98 1.25 -4.30
CA VAL A 73 11.53 1.07 -4.18
C VAL A 73 11.04 1.27 -2.74
N CYS A 74 11.82 0.87 -1.72
CA CYS A 74 11.47 1.11 -0.33
C CYS A 74 11.37 2.60 -0.01
N HIS A 75 12.16 3.43 -0.69
CA HIS A 75 12.10 4.89 -0.55
C HIS A 75 10.89 5.46 -1.29
N PHE A 76 10.62 5.00 -2.52
CA PHE A 76 9.45 5.48 -3.27
C PHE A 76 8.12 5.16 -2.60
N ILE A 77 7.95 3.95 -2.05
CA ILE A 77 6.72 3.56 -1.34
C ILE A 77 6.52 4.32 -0.02
N ARG A 78 7.50 5.11 0.43
CA ARG A 78 7.39 6.03 1.57
C ARG A 78 7.19 7.47 1.13
N ILE A 79 7.96 7.92 0.12
CA ILE A 79 7.91 9.29 -0.40
C ILE A 79 6.56 9.58 -1.05
N ILE A 80 6.12 8.75 -2.00
CA ILE A 80 4.88 8.98 -2.76
C ILE A 80 3.66 9.15 -1.85
N PRO A 81 3.34 8.21 -0.94
CA PRO A 81 2.18 8.39 -0.08
C PRO A 81 2.40 9.55 0.88
N SER A 82 3.61 9.78 1.40
CA SER A 82 3.85 10.93 2.30
C SER A 82 3.56 12.28 1.63
N VAL A 83 3.95 12.45 0.36
CA VAL A 83 3.65 13.67 -0.40
C VAL A 83 2.14 13.80 -0.62
N LEU A 84 1.47 12.73 -1.03
CA LEU A 84 0.02 12.75 -1.24
C LEU A 84 -0.73 13.01 0.07
N LEU A 85 -0.35 12.38 1.17
CA LEU A 85 -0.93 12.60 2.49
C LEU A 85 -0.73 14.05 2.96
N LEU A 86 0.42 14.68 2.71
CA LEU A 86 0.60 16.11 3.01
C LEU A 86 -0.41 16.96 2.25
N VAL A 87 -0.58 16.73 0.95
CA VAL A 87 -1.57 17.46 0.14
C VAL A 87 -2.98 17.26 0.71
N LEU A 88 -3.33 16.02 1.07
CA LEU A 88 -4.64 15.71 1.69
C LEU A 88 -4.82 16.40 3.04
N ILE A 89 -3.79 16.45 3.90
CA ILE A 89 -3.87 17.13 5.20
C ILE A 89 -4.02 18.65 5.01
N TYR A 90 -3.30 19.25 4.06
CA TYR A 90 -3.47 20.68 3.75
C TYR A 90 -4.84 20.99 3.15
N GLN A 91 -5.35 20.13 2.27
CA GLN A 91 -6.69 20.24 1.73
C GLN A 91 -7.76 20.10 2.83
N CYS A 92 -7.58 19.16 3.76
CA CYS A 92 -8.45 19.02 4.92
C CYS A 92 -8.41 20.27 5.80
N GLN A 93 -7.23 20.81 6.09
CA GLN A 93 -7.07 22.04 6.84
C GLN A 93 -7.75 23.25 6.18
N SER A 94 -7.75 23.34 4.85
CA SER A 94 -8.35 24.47 4.13
C SER A 94 -9.86 24.33 3.90
N MET A 95 -10.34 23.13 3.58
CA MET A 95 -11.73 22.90 3.18
C MET A 95 -12.62 22.45 4.34
N THR A 96 -12.03 21.81 5.35
CA THR A 96 -12.71 21.12 6.46
C THR A 96 -11.91 21.29 7.76
N PRO A 97 -11.68 22.53 8.22
CA PRO A 97 -10.71 22.83 9.28
C PRO A 97 -11.00 22.09 10.61
N ASP A 98 -12.27 21.80 10.87
CA ASP A 98 -12.73 21.14 12.09
C ASP A 98 -12.76 19.60 12.01
N LEU A 99 -12.41 19.01 10.85
CA LEU A 99 -12.48 17.55 10.66
C LEU A 99 -11.45 16.80 11.52
N ILE A 100 -10.21 17.31 11.59
CA ILE A 100 -9.08 16.69 12.30
C ILE A 100 -8.55 17.70 13.33
N PRO A 101 -8.31 17.32 14.60
CA PRO A 101 -7.70 18.22 15.59
C PRO A 101 -6.37 18.80 15.12
N ILE A 102 -6.14 20.10 15.33
CA ILE A 102 -4.93 20.80 14.87
C ILE A 102 -3.63 20.15 15.35
N VAL A 103 -3.63 19.59 16.57
CA VAL A 103 -2.48 18.88 17.14
C VAL A 103 -2.16 17.61 16.36
N VAL A 104 -3.21 16.86 15.99
CA VAL A 104 -3.09 15.65 15.16
C VAL A 104 -2.61 16.03 13.76
N GLN A 105 -3.19 17.06 13.14
CA GLN A 105 -2.75 17.55 11.82
C GLN A 105 -1.27 17.94 11.81
N ARG A 106 -0.80 18.67 12.84
CA ARG A 106 0.61 19.06 12.98
C ARG A 106 1.51 17.83 13.10
N SER A 107 1.12 16.88 13.95
CA SER A 107 1.88 15.65 14.16
C SER A 107 2.00 14.83 12.88
N LEU A 108 0.91 14.66 12.13
CA LEU A 108 0.90 13.97 10.85
C LEU A 108 1.79 14.68 9.82
N LYS A 109 1.67 16.02 9.69
CA LYS A 109 2.53 16.80 8.79
C LYS A 109 4.01 16.63 9.12
N SER A 110 4.39 16.75 10.40
CA SER A 110 5.76 16.56 10.84
C SER A 110 6.28 15.16 10.52
N LEU A 111 5.46 14.12 10.75
CA LEU A 111 5.81 12.74 10.39
C LEU A 111 6.03 12.57 8.89
N MET A 112 5.15 13.11 8.05
CA MET A 112 5.29 13.02 6.59
C MET A 112 6.51 13.78 6.08
N PHE A 113 6.76 15.01 6.58
CA PHE A 113 7.98 15.76 6.22
C PHE A 113 9.25 15.03 6.65
N ALA A 114 9.31 14.51 7.87
CA ALA A 114 10.46 13.74 8.36
C ALA A 114 10.70 12.50 7.48
N THR A 115 9.64 11.77 7.14
CA THR A 115 9.70 10.59 6.24
C THR A 115 10.25 10.97 4.87
N ILE A 116 9.74 12.05 4.27
CA ILE A 116 10.21 12.55 2.97
C ILE A 116 11.69 12.92 3.02
N ILE A 117 12.10 13.72 4.01
CA ILE A 117 13.49 14.18 4.15
C ILE A 117 14.45 12.99 4.31
N VAL A 118 14.12 12.04 5.19
CA VAL A 118 14.94 10.86 5.41
C VAL A 118 15.07 10.03 4.12
N HIS A 119 13.95 9.72 3.46
CA HIS A 119 13.99 8.85 2.29
C HIS A 119 14.56 9.52 1.04
N ILE A 120 14.33 10.82 0.84
CA ILE A 120 15.02 11.58 -0.23
C ILE A 120 16.52 11.65 0.05
N GLY A 121 16.94 11.88 1.29
CA GLY A 121 18.35 11.88 1.67
C GLY A 121 19.02 10.54 1.38
N LEU A 122 18.40 9.43 1.76
CA LEU A 122 18.90 8.08 1.47
C LEU A 122 18.94 7.78 -0.04
N LEU A 123 17.87 8.12 -0.76
CA LEU A 123 17.78 7.90 -2.20
C LEU A 123 18.83 8.74 -2.96
N SER A 124 19.06 9.98 -2.53
CA SER A 124 20.09 10.87 -3.10
C SER A 124 21.50 10.36 -2.82
N ALA A 125 21.77 9.90 -1.59
CA ALA A 125 23.05 9.28 -1.25
C ALA A 125 23.31 8.00 -2.04
N SER A 126 22.26 7.29 -2.47
CA SER A 126 22.37 6.09 -3.30
C SER A 126 22.49 6.36 -4.81
N GLY A 127 22.28 7.61 -5.25
CA GLY A 127 22.33 7.99 -6.67
C GLY A 127 21.10 7.58 -7.50
N PHE A 128 19.93 7.40 -6.87
CA PHE A 128 18.66 7.08 -7.55
C PHE A 128 18.71 5.86 -8.51
N PRO A 129 19.11 4.66 -8.04
CA PRO A 129 19.20 3.49 -8.91
C PRO A 129 17.80 2.97 -9.31
N THR A 130 17.52 2.89 -10.61
CA THR A 130 16.23 2.44 -11.17
C THR A 130 16.32 1.14 -12.01
N GLY A 131 17.52 0.56 -12.12
CA GLY A 131 17.79 -0.65 -12.92
C GLY A 131 18.04 -0.31 -14.39
N ALA A 132 19.06 -0.93 -14.99
CA ALA A 132 19.56 -0.50 -16.30
C ALA A 132 18.90 -1.24 -17.49
N ARG A 133 18.32 -2.42 -17.26
CA ARG A 133 17.80 -3.28 -18.34
C ARG A 133 16.55 -4.01 -17.90
N LEU A 134 15.60 -4.14 -18.83
CA LEU A 134 14.45 -5.00 -18.66
C LEU A 134 14.90 -6.46 -18.70
N ASN A 135 14.52 -7.25 -17.70
CA ASN A 135 14.74 -8.69 -17.75
C ASN A 135 13.68 -9.33 -18.65
N THR A 136 14.09 -9.90 -19.78
CA THR A 136 13.19 -10.48 -20.78
C THR A 136 12.97 -11.98 -20.64
N GLU A 137 13.63 -12.63 -19.67
CA GLU A 137 13.62 -14.09 -19.53
C GLU A 137 12.26 -14.65 -19.08
N ASN A 138 11.52 -13.92 -18.24
CA ASN A 138 10.23 -14.35 -17.69
C ASN A 138 9.04 -13.55 -18.25
N ARG A 139 8.71 -13.77 -19.53
CA ARG A 139 7.63 -13.01 -20.22
C ARG A 139 6.29 -13.06 -19.48
N PHE A 140 5.87 -14.24 -19.00
CA PHE A 140 4.60 -14.39 -18.31
C PHE A 140 4.61 -13.72 -16.92
N GLY A 141 5.70 -13.87 -16.15
CA GLY A 141 5.85 -13.14 -14.89
C GLY A 141 5.87 -11.61 -15.09
N ASN A 142 6.55 -11.13 -16.14
CA ASN A 142 6.55 -9.71 -16.49
C ASN A 142 5.14 -9.20 -16.83
N PHE A 143 4.36 -9.99 -17.57
CA PHE A 143 2.95 -9.68 -17.84
C PHE A 143 2.13 -9.57 -16.55
N LEU A 144 2.31 -10.50 -15.61
CA LEU A 144 1.61 -10.46 -14.32
C LEU A 144 2.03 -9.25 -13.46
N TYR A 145 3.31 -8.87 -13.46
CA TYR A 145 3.76 -7.62 -12.82
C TYR A 145 3.09 -6.38 -13.41
N GLN A 146 2.92 -6.34 -14.73
CA GLN A 146 2.28 -5.21 -15.40
C GLN A 146 0.78 -5.14 -15.12
N ILE A 147 0.07 -6.28 -15.12
CA ILE A 147 -1.33 -6.33 -14.68
C ILE A 147 -1.46 -5.81 -13.25
N ASP A 148 -0.56 -6.25 -12.36
CA ASP A 148 -0.59 -5.79 -10.97
C ASP A 148 -0.35 -4.28 -10.84
N ALA A 149 0.64 -3.76 -11.57
CA ALA A 149 0.92 -2.32 -11.60
C ALA A 149 -0.29 -1.52 -12.12
N LEU A 150 -0.92 -1.99 -13.20
CA LEU A 150 -2.12 -1.37 -13.77
C LEU A 150 -3.30 -1.41 -12.81
N ALA A 151 -3.59 -2.55 -12.19
CA ALA A 151 -4.63 -2.67 -11.19
C ALA A 151 -4.39 -1.69 -10.02
N SER A 152 -3.15 -1.64 -9.52
CA SER A 152 -2.76 -0.81 -8.41
C SER A 152 -2.92 0.69 -8.69
N ILE A 153 -2.46 1.18 -9.85
CA ILE A 153 -2.59 2.60 -10.20
C ILE A 153 -4.03 2.97 -10.50
N CYS A 154 -4.80 2.14 -11.22
CA CYS A 154 -6.19 2.44 -11.56
C CYS A 154 -7.10 2.44 -10.33
N ILE A 155 -6.98 1.43 -9.46
CA ILE A 155 -7.73 1.37 -8.19
C ILE A 155 -7.31 2.53 -7.29
N GLY A 156 -6.00 2.80 -7.18
CA GLY A 156 -5.50 3.90 -6.38
C GLY A 156 -5.99 5.27 -6.84
N ALA A 157 -5.96 5.54 -8.15
CA ALA A 157 -6.49 6.76 -8.73
C ALA A 157 -8.00 6.91 -8.48
N ALA A 158 -8.78 5.84 -8.67
CA ALA A 158 -10.22 5.86 -8.41
C ALA A 158 -10.53 6.20 -6.95
N TRP A 159 -9.82 5.61 -5.99
CA TRP A 159 -9.98 5.90 -4.56
C TRP A 159 -9.48 7.28 -4.15
N LEU A 160 -8.42 7.79 -4.78
CA LEU A 160 -7.91 9.13 -4.53
C LEU A 160 -8.87 10.21 -5.06
N THR A 161 -9.53 9.97 -6.19
CA THR A 161 -10.38 10.98 -6.83
C THR A 161 -11.84 10.87 -6.41
N PHE A 162 -12.40 9.65 -6.31
CA PHE A 162 -13.84 9.42 -6.22
C PHE A 162 -14.27 8.46 -5.09
N PRO A 163 -13.78 8.58 -3.84
CA PRO A 163 -14.08 7.62 -2.78
C PRO A 163 -15.58 7.58 -2.42
N LYS A 164 -16.26 8.73 -2.32
CA LYS A 164 -17.71 8.77 -2.03
C LYS A 164 -18.54 8.09 -3.12
N TRP A 165 -18.17 8.28 -4.39
CA TRP A 165 -18.84 7.61 -5.51
C TRP A 165 -18.59 6.10 -5.49
N LEU A 166 -17.36 5.65 -5.21
CA LEU A 166 -17.06 4.23 -5.07
C LEU A 166 -17.88 3.59 -3.96
N LEU A 167 -18.03 4.26 -2.82
CA LEU A 167 -18.84 3.78 -1.68
C LEU A 167 -20.35 3.97 -1.89
N HIS A 168 -20.77 4.73 -2.90
CA HIS A 168 -22.17 5.03 -3.13
C HIS A 168 -22.97 3.74 -3.35
N ARG A 169 -24.11 3.63 -2.66
CA ARG A 169 -24.98 2.44 -2.60
C ARG A 169 -24.33 1.18 -2.03
N GLN A 170 -23.05 1.18 -1.66
CA GLN A 170 -22.40 0.07 -0.94
C GLN A 170 -22.56 0.20 0.57
N VAL A 171 -22.72 1.43 1.08
CA VAL A 171 -22.88 1.72 2.50
C VAL A 171 -24.30 2.19 2.80
N LEU A 172 -24.71 2.01 4.07
CA LEU A 172 -26.01 2.42 4.62
C LEU A 172 -25.89 3.64 5.54
N VAL A 173 -24.67 4.14 5.77
CA VAL A 173 -24.41 5.36 6.53
C VAL A 173 -24.21 6.55 5.59
N ASP A 174 -24.46 7.75 6.10
CA ASP A 174 -24.21 8.98 5.37
C ASP A 174 -22.69 9.22 5.22
N LEU A 175 -22.24 9.35 3.98
CA LEU A 175 -20.84 9.56 3.66
C LEU A 175 -20.48 11.05 3.77
N ASP A 176 -19.40 11.32 4.50
CA ASP A 176 -18.90 12.66 4.80
C ASP A 176 -17.40 12.78 4.45
N GLU A 177 -16.78 13.87 4.89
CA GLU A 177 -15.41 14.22 4.53
C GLU A 177 -14.36 13.34 5.25
N SER A 178 -14.67 12.71 6.39
CA SER A 178 -13.75 11.77 7.04
C SER A 178 -13.69 10.45 6.29
N HIS A 179 -14.84 9.96 5.78
CA HIS A 179 -14.87 8.81 4.88
C HIS A 179 -14.05 9.07 3.61
N GLU A 180 -14.24 10.26 3.02
CA GLU A 180 -13.50 10.69 1.83
C GLU A 180 -12.00 10.77 2.10
N MET A 181 -11.58 11.36 3.23
CA MET A 181 -10.18 11.43 3.64
C MET A 181 -9.55 10.03 3.74
N LEU A 182 -10.18 9.09 4.44
CA LEU A 182 -9.66 7.73 4.58
C LEU A 182 -9.62 6.98 3.24
N GLY A 183 -10.65 7.12 2.41
CA GLY A 183 -10.67 6.56 1.06
C GLY A 183 -9.51 7.09 0.21
N ARG A 184 -9.22 8.39 0.30
CA ARG A 184 -8.08 9.02 -0.39
C ARG A 184 -6.73 8.55 0.12
N VAL A 185 -6.57 8.37 1.43
CA VAL A 185 -5.34 7.80 2.02
C VAL A 185 -5.12 6.37 1.51
N MET A 186 -6.17 5.55 1.44
CA MET A 186 -6.09 4.21 0.85
C MET A 186 -5.70 4.27 -0.64
N GLY A 187 -6.27 5.21 -1.39
CA GLY A 187 -5.91 5.47 -2.79
C GLY A 187 -4.43 5.84 -2.96
N ALA A 188 -3.90 6.73 -2.12
CA ALA A 188 -2.51 7.14 -2.13
C ALA A 188 -1.54 5.95 -1.90
N ASN A 189 -1.88 5.04 -0.99
CA ASN A 189 -1.08 3.83 -0.74
C ASN A 189 -1.13 2.84 -1.92
N PHE A 190 -2.27 2.71 -2.60
CA PHE A 190 -2.35 1.91 -3.82
C PHE A 190 -1.48 2.48 -4.95
N ILE A 191 -1.52 3.80 -5.16
CA ILE A 191 -0.63 4.49 -6.09
C ILE A 191 0.82 4.20 -5.70
N ALA A 192 1.20 4.39 -4.43
CA ALA A 192 2.55 4.08 -4.00
C ALA A 192 2.98 2.64 -4.33
N SER A 193 2.09 1.65 -4.14
CA SER A 193 2.42 0.24 -4.34
C SER A 193 2.60 -0.18 -5.81
N TYR A 194 2.12 0.58 -6.81
CA TYR A 194 2.35 0.23 -8.22
C TYR A 194 3.86 0.26 -8.56
N ILE A 195 4.61 1.13 -7.88
CA ILE A 195 6.05 1.34 -8.13
C ILE A 195 6.84 0.06 -7.95
N VAL A 196 6.42 -0.82 -7.02
CA VAL A 196 7.05 -2.11 -6.72
C VAL A 196 7.00 -3.02 -7.95
N SER A 197 5.81 -3.20 -8.52
CA SER A 197 5.57 -4.11 -9.64
C SER A 197 6.18 -3.61 -10.94
N THR A 198 6.20 -2.30 -11.17
CA THR A 198 6.90 -1.73 -12.34
C THR A 198 8.41 -1.88 -12.24
N HIS A 199 9.01 -1.66 -11.05
CA HIS A 199 10.46 -1.82 -10.87
C HIS A 199 10.90 -3.28 -10.84
N ALA A 200 10.04 -4.21 -10.44
CA ALA A 200 10.35 -5.64 -10.41
C ALA A 200 10.80 -6.19 -11.77
N LEU A 201 10.38 -5.55 -12.86
CA LEU A 201 10.82 -5.87 -14.22
C LEU A 201 12.32 -5.68 -14.45
N TYR A 202 12.95 -4.79 -13.67
CA TYR A 202 14.35 -4.37 -13.81
C TYR A 202 15.28 -5.01 -12.77
N TRP A 203 14.77 -5.88 -11.89
CA TRP A 203 15.60 -6.54 -10.88
C TRP A 203 16.22 -7.83 -11.40
N ASP A 204 17.53 -8.00 -11.27
CA ASP A 204 18.18 -9.24 -11.68
C ASP A 204 17.88 -10.41 -10.73
N SER A 205 17.74 -10.10 -9.44
CA SER A 205 17.47 -11.09 -8.40
C SER A 205 16.05 -11.66 -8.51
N GLN A 206 15.96 -12.98 -8.68
CA GLN A 206 14.68 -13.67 -8.59
C GLN A 206 14.10 -13.59 -7.18
N ASP A 207 14.92 -13.68 -6.13
CA ASP A 207 14.42 -13.57 -4.75
C ASP A 207 13.81 -12.18 -4.50
N ASP A 208 14.37 -11.10 -5.07
CA ASP A 208 13.79 -9.76 -4.95
C ASP A 208 12.41 -9.68 -5.63
N ARG A 209 12.27 -10.35 -6.79
CA ARG A 209 11.00 -10.51 -7.50
C ARG A 209 9.96 -11.25 -6.64
N TYR A 210 10.35 -12.36 -5.99
CA TYR A 210 9.44 -13.08 -5.07
C TYR A 210 8.93 -12.18 -3.96
N ILE A 211 9.80 -11.38 -3.35
CA ILE A 211 9.43 -10.46 -2.27
C ILE A 211 8.34 -9.48 -2.74
N ALA A 212 8.41 -8.97 -3.97
CA ALA A 212 7.35 -8.10 -4.50
C ALA A 212 6.00 -8.82 -4.60
N VAL A 213 5.99 -10.07 -5.09
CA VAL A 213 4.76 -10.86 -5.18
C VAL A 213 4.22 -11.22 -3.80
N ASP A 214 5.08 -11.61 -2.86
CA ASP A 214 4.69 -11.89 -1.47
C ASP A 214 4.07 -10.65 -0.81
N GLY A 215 4.66 -9.48 -1.03
CA GLY A 215 4.10 -8.20 -0.60
C GLY A 215 2.71 -7.95 -1.15
N ARG A 216 2.49 -8.20 -2.45
CA ARG A 216 1.18 -8.05 -3.08
C ARG A 216 0.16 -9.04 -2.52
N VAL A 217 0.53 -10.32 -2.37
CA VAL A 217 -0.35 -11.36 -1.81
C VAL A 217 -0.80 -10.95 -0.41
N LEU A 218 0.12 -10.51 0.45
CA LEU A 218 -0.21 -10.06 1.81
C LEU A 218 -1.11 -8.83 1.82
N CYS A 219 -0.86 -7.86 0.94
CA CYS A 219 -1.70 -6.68 0.78
C CYS A 219 -3.12 -7.07 0.36
N CYS A 220 -3.27 -7.91 -0.67
CA CYS A 220 -4.56 -8.39 -1.14
C CYS A 220 -5.32 -9.20 -0.09
N LEU A 221 -4.64 -10.10 0.63
CA LEU A 221 -5.24 -10.88 1.73
C LEU A 221 -5.70 -9.98 2.88
N ALA A 222 -4.90 -8.99 3.27
CA ALA A 222 -5.27 -8.07 4.35
C ALA A 222 -6.52 -7.26 3.99
N ILE A 223 -6.59 -6.76 2.75
CA ILE A 223 -7.73 -5.99 2.26
C ILE A 223 -8.96 -6.89 2.10
N LEU A 224 -8.83 -8.08 1.52
CA LEU A 224 -9.93 -9.03 1.42
C LEU A 224 -10.46 -9.42 2.81
N GLY A 225 -9.57 -9.64 3.78
CA GLY A 225 -9.95 -9.86 5.17
C GLY A 225 -10.73 -8.67 5.76
N ALA A 226 -10.32 -7.44 5.47
CA ALA A 226 -11.05 -6.24 5.90
C ALA A 226 -12.41 -6.08 5.21
N GLN A 227 -12.53 -6.48 3.93
CA GLN A 227 -13.78 -6.50 3.17
C GLN A 227 -14.75 -7.55 3.72
N LEU A 228 -14.28 -8.75 4.04
CA LEU A 228 -15.12 -9.79 4.65
C LEU A 228 -15.53 -9.40 6.07
N TRP A 229 -14.61 -8.83 6.85
CA TRP A 229 -14.89 -8.35 8.20
C TRP A 229 -15.93 -7.21 8.20
N SER A 230 -15.96 -6.36 7.18
CA SER A 230 -16.93 -5.26 7.10
C SER A 230 -18.39 -5.76 7.20
N GLN A 231 -18.64 -7.00 6.75
CA GLN A 231 -19.96 -7.64 6.76
C GLN A 231 -20.47 -7.99 8.16
N THR A 232 -19.66 -7.82 9.21
CA THR A 232 -20.11 -8.03 10.60
C THR A 232 -20.87 -6.84 11.17
N TYR A 233 -21.04 -5.74 10.42
CA TYR A 233 -21.75 -4.53 10.85
C TYR A 233 -22.86 -4.15 9.88
N GLU A 234 -23.95 -3.60 10.42
CA GLU A 234 -25.15 -3.19 9.67
C GLU A 234 -24.98 -1.86 8.89
N HIS A 235 -23.74 -1.47 8.57
CA HIS A 235 -23.42 -0.25 7.82
C HIS A 235 -23.17 -0.51 6.33
N TRP A 236 -23.22 -1.77 5.91
CA TRP A 236 -22.94 -2.19 4.54
C TRP A 236 -24.19 -2.78 3.90
N SER A 237 -24.41 -2.43 2.64
CA SER A 237 -25.49 -3.00 1.82
C SER A 237 -25.02 -4.25 1.09
N GLY A 238 -25.97 -4.98 0.50
CA GLY A 238 -25.65 -6.11 -0.39
C GLY A 238 -24.79 -5.73 -1.62
N ASN A 239 -24.71 -4.45 -1.98
CA ASN A 239 -23.84 -4.03 -3.09
C ASN A 239 -22.35 -4.04 -2.73
N HIS A 240 -22.00 -4.16 -1.44
CA HIS A 240 -20.60 -4.27 -1.02
C HIS A 240 -19.88 -5.50 -1.61
N TRP A 241 -20.64 -6.52 -2.01
CA TRP A 241 -20.10 -7.70 -2.70
C TRP A 241 -19.38 -7.37 -4.01
N ILE A 242 -19.64 -6.21 -4.63
CA ILE A 242 -18.85 -5.71 -5.76
C ILE A 242 -17.40 -5.47 -5.35
N GLY A 243 -17.18 -4.79 -4.22
CA GLY A 243 -15.85 -4.55 -3.65
C GLY A 243 -15.16 -5.85 -3.24
N ILE A 244 -15.89 -6.75 -2.56
CA ILE A 244 -15.39 -8.09 -2.19
C ILE A 244 -14.96 -8.87 -3.43
N SER A 245 -15.77 -8.85 -4.51
CA SER A 245 -15.47 -9.58 -5.75
C SER A 245 -14.21 -9.06 -6.45
N LEU A 246 -14.03 -7.73 -6.49
CA LEU A 246 -12.83 -7.09 -7.04
C LEU A 246 -11.57 -7.54 -6.29
N PHE A 247 -11.57 -7.44 -4.96
CA PHE A 247 -10.40 -7.83 -4.16
C PHE A 247 -10.19 -9.34 -4.09
N SER A 248 -11.26 -10.14 -4.19
CA SER A 248 -11.15 -11.59 -4.35
C SER A 248 -10.45 -11.95 -5.66
N THR A 249 -10.84 -11.31 -6.77
CA THR A 249 -10.21 -11.51 -8.08
C THR A 249 -8.73 -11.14 -8.04
N TRP A 250 -8.40 -9.97 -7.48
CA TRP A 250 -7.00 -9.54 -7.38
C TRP A 250 -6.17 -10.46 -6.46
N THR A 251 -6.76 -10.94 -5.37
CA THR A 251 -6.13 -11.94 -4.48
C THR A 251 -5.83 -13.23 -5.23
N ILE A 252 -6.81 -13.77 -5.96
CA ILE A 252 -6.63 -15.00 -6.77
C ILE A 252 -5.52 -14.81 -7.80
N ILE A 253 -5.51 -13.68 -8.53
CA ILE A 253 -4.44 -13.38 -9.51
C ILE A 253 -3.07 -13.35 -8.82
N SER A 254 -2.93 -12.71 -7.66
CA SER A 254 -1.66 -12.66 -6.92
C SER A 254 -1.20 -14.04 -6.42
N LEU A 255 -2.13 -14.91 -6.00
CA LEU A 255 -1.84 -16.28 -5.59
C LEU A 255 -1.44 -17.16 -6.78
N ILE A 256 -2.14 -17.06 -7.91
CA ILE A 256 -1.75 -17.74 -9.16
C ILE A 256 -0.35 -17.32 -9.55
N TYR A 257 -0.04 -16.03 -9.44
CA TYR A 257 1.27 -15.53 -9.75
C TYR A 257 2.35 -16.14 -8.83
N ARG A 258 2.10 -16.12 -7.52
CA ARG A 258 3.03 -16.72 -6.55
C ARG A 258 3.25 -18.20 -6.79
N PHE A 259 2.19 -18.93 -7.13
CA PHE A 259 2.25 -20.35 -7.48
C PHE A 259 3.10 -20.58 -8.74
N TYR A 260 2.86 -19.82 -9.81
CA TYR A 260 3.62 -19.90 -11.06
C TYR A 260 5.13 -19.71 -10.83
N LEU A 261 5.52 -18.70 -10.05
CA LEU A 261 6.93 -18.48 -9.73
C LEU A 261 7.49 -19.71 -8.99
N THR A 262 6.80 -20.22 -7.98
CA THR A 262 7.23 -21.39 -7.20
C THR A 262 7.51 -22.61 -8.07
N VAL A 263 6.60 -22.92 -9.00
CA VAL A 263 6.72 -24.08 -9.89
C VAL A 263 7.89 -23.89 -10.87
N THR A 264 8.04 -22.68 -11.43
CA THR A 264 9.10 -22.40 -12.42
C THR A 264 10.50 -22.30 -11.80
N ARG A 265 10.61 -22.07 -10.48
CA ARG A 265 11.88 -22.15 -9.73
C ARG A 265 12.49 -23.56 -9.74
N GLY A 266 11.63 -24.59 -9.74
CA GLY A 266 12.02 -25.99 -9.61
C GLY A 266 12.49 -26.64 -10.92
N THR A 267 12.27 -25.99 -12.07
CA THR A 267 12.74 -26.49 -13.37
C THR A 267 14.25 -26.27 -13.51
N PRO A 268 15.08 -27.32 -13.55
CA PRO A 268 16.50 -27.16 -13.83
C PRO A 268 16.64 -26.53 -15.22
N LYS A 269 17.53 -25.54 -15.37
CA LYS A 269 17.99 -25.12 -16.70
C LYS A 269 18.63 -26.35 -17.35
N SER A 270 17.89 -27.09 -18.17
CA SER A 270 18.52 -28.10 -19.02
C SER A 270 19.57 -27.37 -19.83
N LYS A 271 20.83 -27.80 -19.71
CA LYS A 271 21.98 -27.27 -20.45
C LYS A 271 21.56 -27.06 -21.91
N ARG A 272 21.38 -25.80 -22.31
CA ARG A 272 21.34 -25.44 -23.72
C ARG A 272 22.80 -25.43 -24.17
N ASN A 273 23.17 -26.48 -24.88
CA ASN A 273 24.39 -26.55 -25.69
C ASN A 273 24.34 -25.48 -26.79
#